data_AF-A0A3C0HU66-F1
#
_entry.id   AF-A0A3C0HU66-F1
#
_cell.length_a   1.000
_cell.length_b   1.000
_cell.length_c   1.000
_cell.angle_alpha   90.00
_cell.angle_beta   90.00
_cell.angle_gamma   90.00
#
_symmetry.space_group_name_H-M   'P 1'
#
loop_
_entity.id
_entity.type
_entity.pdbx_description
1 polymer ?
#
loop_
_entity_poly.entity_id
_entity_poly.type
_entity_poly.pdbx_seq_one_letter_code
_entity_poly.pdbx_strand_id
1 'polypeptide(L)'
;MPMSTAFSPTAARSLGGPDWLVARRTAAAEAFAATERPGDAAEEWRYSLIGQFDLERYAPAHEFGDAPMPRLDVEPAALIRCVNGRVMFVEVDEALVDQGVHIGPLAEDENGEARLGSVADDAGDYFTLLNDAFMDRPLLIDIPRGVVVDRPIVVTHHAAGAGGAAFPRLVVRVAENAQADVMDLHTSEADDDILVCPVVELDVEAAGRLGYLKVQEQGAKTWQFGSVLARAERDATISAA
;
A
#
# COMPACT_ATOMS: atom_id res chain seq x y z
N MET A 1 24.66 15.27 7.50
CA MET A 1 23.65 16.19 6.93
C MET A 1 22.51 16.26 7.93
N PRO A 2 21.90 17.42 8.22
CA PRO A 2 20.70 17.45 9.05
C PRO A 2 19.61 16.63 8.33
N MET A 3 18.87 15.80 9.06
CA MET A 3 17.75 15.03 8.52
C MET A 3 16.70 15.96 7.91
N SER A 4 16.10 15.57 6.79
CA SER A 4 14.89 16.18 6.26
C SER A 4 13.87 16.47 7.35
N THR A 5 13.39 17.70 7.44
CA THR A 5 12.26 18.02 8.35
C THR A 5 10.98 17.34 7.89
N ALA A 6 10.88 17.01 6.59
CA ALA A 6 9.70 16.41 5.98
C ALA A 6 9.47 14.97 6.45
N PHE A 7 10.55 14.19 6.62
CA PHE A 7 10.51 12.79 7.07
C PHE A 7 11.00 12.66 8.51
N SER A 8 10.26 13.26 9.44
CA SER A 8 10.57 13.27 10.88
C SER A 8 9.48 12.58 11.73
N PRO A 9 9.80 12.10 12.95
CA PRO A 9 8.79 11.56 13.87
C PRO A 9 7.67 12.55 14.21
N THR A 10 7.98 13.85 14.27
CA THR A 10 6.99 14.92 14.46
C THR A 10 6.03 15.01 13.26
N ALA A 11 6.55 14.93 12.04
CA ALA A 11 5.74 14.92 10.82
C ALA A 11 4.85 13.68 10.75
N ALA A 12 5.39 12.49 11.02
CA ALA A 12 4.64 11.23 11.07
C ALA A 12 3.48 11.28 12.08
N ARG A 13 3.74 11.81 13.29
CA ARG A 13 2.71 12.01 14.33
C ARG A 13 1.59 12.97 13.89
N SER A 14 1.92 13.98 13.09
CA SER A 14 0.96 15.01 12.67
C SER A 14 -0.16 14.51 11.74
N LEU A 15 0.02 13.33 11.13
CA LEU A 15 -0.99 12.70 10.27
C LEU A 15 -2.28 12.32 11.04
N GLY A 16 -2.21 12.10 12.36
CA GLY A 16 -3.38 11.85 13.22
C GLY A 16 -4.12 10.53 12.94
N GLY A 17 -5.18 10.20 13.67
CA GLY A 17 -5.89 8.91 13.58
C GLY A 17 -5.93 8.20 14.94
N PRO A 18 -6.29 6.90 14.99
CA PRO A 18 -6.29 6.13 16.24
C PRO A 18 -4.91 6.10 16.89
N ASP A 19 -4.88 6.05 18.23
CA ASP A 19 -3.64 6.12 19.01
C ASP A 19 -2.61 5.04 18.60
N TRP A 20 -3.06 3.82 18.31
CA TRP A 20 -2.20 2.72 17.87
C TRP A 20 -1.50 3.02 16.53
N LEU A 21 -2.19 3.66 15.58
CA LEU A 21 -1.65 3.97 14.27
C LEU A 21 -0.68 5.17 14.34
N VAL A 22 -0.97 6.14 15.21
CA VAL A 22 -0.04 7.24 15.53
C VAL A 22 1.23 6.70 16.20
N ALA A 23 1.09 5.77 17.14
CA ALA A 23 2.22 5.13 17.82
C ALA A 23 3.09 4.35 16.83
N ARG A 24 2.48 3.51 15.97
CA ARG A 24 3.18 2.75 14.93
C ARG A 24 4.00 3.66 14.01
N ARG A 25 3.38 4.71 13.45
CA ARG A 25 4.06 5.65 12.55
C ARG A 25 5.20 6.42 13.20
N THR A 26 5.01 6.82 14.46
CA THR A 26 6.06 7.50 15.21
C THR A 26 7.25 6.57 15.43
N ALA A 27 7.01 5.32 15.86
CA ALA A 27 8.07 4.33 16.06
C ALA A 27 8.78 3.98 14.74
N ALA A 28 8.03 3.83 13.64
CA ALA A 28 8.61 3.60 12.32
C ALA A 28 9.46 4.78 11.84
N ALA A 29 9.05 6.03 12.10
CA ALA A 29 9.84 7.22 11.77
C ALA A 29 11.14 7.30 12.59
N GLU A 30 11.12 6.89 13.86
CA GLU A 30 12.32 6.79 14.70
C GLU A 30 13.26 5.68 14.22
N ALA A 31 12.73 4.52 13.86
CA ALA A 31 13.49 3.43 13.28
C ALA A 31 14.12 3.84 11.94
N PHE A 32 13.32 4.42 11.04
CA PHE A 32 13.76 4.96 9.76
C PHE A 32 14.92 5.95 9.91
N ALA A 33 14.85 6.86 10.89
CA ALA A 33 15.91 7.82 11.18
C ALA A 33 17.23 7.16 11.61
N ALA A 34 17.17 5.97 12.20
CA ALA A 34 18.31 5.18 12.61
C ALA A 34 18.80 4.20 11.51
N THR A 35 18.00 3.96 10.48
CA THR A 35 18.34 3.08 9.36
C THR A 35 19.33 3.74 8.41
N GLU A 36 20.38 3.02 8.05
CA GLU A 36 21.31 3.49 7.03
C GLU A 36 20.61 3.58 5.67
N ARG A 37 20.87 4.69 4.96
CA ARG A 37 20.32 4.89 3.64
C ARG A 37 20.91 3.86 2.67
N PRO A 38 20.08 3.19 1.84
CA PRO A 38 20.58 2.25 0.84
C PRO A 38 21.49 2.96 -0.17
N GLY A 39 22.54 2.27 -0.58
CA GLY A 39 23.55 2.74 -1.50
C GLY A 39 24.06 1.61 -2.38
N ASP A 40 24.79 1.97 -3.44
CA ASP A 40 25.35 1.04 -4.44
C ASP A 40 26.33 0.00 -3.85
N ALA A 41 26.93 0.29 -2.69
CA ALA A 41 27.77 -0.63 -1.95
C ALA A 41 27.02 -1.85 -1.37
N ALA A 42 25.71 -1.75 -1.16
CA ALA A 42 24.89 -2.87 -0.70
C ALA A 42 24.54 -3.79 -1.87
N GLU A 43 24.73 -5.11 -1.68
CA GLU A 43 24.59 -6.11 -2.76
C GLU A 43 23.20 -6.07 -3.41
N GLU A 44 22.15 -5.84 -2.63
CA GLU A 44 20.75 -5.72 -3.09
C GLU A 44 20.53 -4.53 -4.04
N TRP A 45 21.38 -3.50 -3.99
CA TRP A 45 21.25 -2.26 -4.78
C TRP A 45 22.31 -2.09 -5.87
N ARG A 46 23.29 -3.00 -5.95
CA ARG A 46 24.47 -2.89 -6.82
C ARG A 46 24.17 -2.63 -8.29
N TYR A 47 23.03 -3.12 -8.79
CA TYR A 47 22.60 -2.96 -10.19
C TYR A 47 21.47 -1.95 -10.38
N SER A 48 21.10 -1.23 -9.31
CA SER A 48 20.08 -0.19 -9.35
C SER A 48 20.69 1.21 -9.51
N LEU A 49 19.83 2.19 -9.78
CA LEU A 49 20.23 3.60 -9.78
C LEU A 49 20.14 4.24 -8.38
N ILE A 50 20.11 3.48 -7.28
CA ILE A 50 19.85 4.02 -5.93
C ILE A 50 20.79 5.17 -5.54
N GLY A 51 22.03 5.19 -6.04
CA GLY A 51 22.98 6.27 -5.78
C GLY A 51 22.55 7.63 -6.36
N GLN A 52 21.59 7.65 -7.30
CA GLN A 52 21.00 8.88 -7.86
C GLN A 52 19.74 9.32 -7.14
N PHE A 53 19.12 8.44 -6.35
CA PHE A 53 17.94 8.78 -5.57
C PHE A 53 18.34 9.86 -4.54
N ASP A 54 17.46 10.82 -4.29
CA ASP A 54 17.65 11.87 -3.29
C ASP A 54 16.34 12.14 -2.56
N LEU A 55 16.19 11.56 -1.36
CA LEU A 55 14.96 11.68 -0.57
C LEU A 55 14.63 13.13 -0.20
N GLU A 56 15.64 14.00 -0.05
CA GLU A 56 15.46 15.41 0.33
C GLU A 56 14.72 16.24 -0.74
N ARG A 57 14.53 15.70 -1.94
CA ARG A 57 13.73 16.33 -3.01
C ARG A 57 12.24 16.16 -2.80
N TYR A 58 11.83 15.31 -1.87
CA TYR A 58 10.43 14.94 -1.69
C TYR A 58 9.92 15.31 -0.30
N ALA A 59 8.60 15.47 -0.20
CA ALA A 59 7.88 15.57 1.06
C ALA A 59 6.57 14.77 0.95
N PRO A 60 6.00 14.24 2.06
CA PRO A 60 4.70 13.60 2.03
C PRO A 60 3.66 14.47 1.30
N ALA A 61 3.02 13.91 0.28
CA ALA A 61 2.14 14.68 -0.59
C ALA A 61 0.85 15.10 0.15
N HIS A 62 0.42 16.34 -0.09
CA HIS A 62 -0.82 16.91 0.47
C HIS A 62 -1.84 17.29 -0.61
N GLU A 63 -1.44 17.21 -1.88
CA GLU A 63 -2.34 17.46 -3.00
C GLU A 63 -3.12 16.19 -3.34
N PHE A 64 -4.36 16.37 -3.80
CA PHE A 64 -5.23 15.29 -4.22
C PHE A 64 -5.62 15.60 -5.67
N GLY A 65 -4.85 15.08 -6.62
CA GLY A 65 -5.22 15.09 -8.03
C GLY A 65 -6.39 14.16 -8.34
N ASP A 66 -6.79 14.08 -9.60
CA ASP A 66 -7.79 13.12 -10.06
C ASP A 66 -7.14 11.78 -10.39
N ALA A 67 -7.42 10.74 -9.62
CA ALA A 67 -6.99 9.38 -9.96
C ALA A 67 -7.66 8.93 -11.28
N PRO A 68 -6.90 8.53 -12.32
CA PRO A 68 -7.48 8.03 -13.55
C PRO A 68 -8.27 6.74 -13.29
N MET A 69 -9.33 6.53 -14.07
CA MET A 69 -10.12 5.31 -14.01
C MET A 69 -9.66 4.34 -15.10
N PRO A 70 -9.31 3.09 -14.77
CA PRO A 70 -9.07 2.09 -15.80
C PRO A 70 -10.36 1.82 -16.57
N ARG A 71 -10.23 1.62 -17.88
CA ARG A 71 -11.30 1.03 -18.68
C ARG A 71 -11.15 -0.48 -18.56
N LEU A 72 -12.15 -1.12 -17.97
CA LEU A 72 -12.21 -2.56 -17.83
C LEU A 72 -13.27 -3.10 -18.78
N ASP A 73 -12.98 -4.25 -19.40
CA ASP A 73 -13.94 -4.97 -20.24
C ASP A 73 -14.92 -5.81 -19.41
N VAL A 74 -14.78 -5.80 -18.08
CA VAL A 74 -15.63 -6.49 -17.11
C VAL A 74 -16.09 -5.54 -16.02
N GLU A 75 -17.32 -5.72 -15.55
CA GLU A 75 -17.88 -4.96 -14.43
C GLU A 75 -17.22 -5.41 -13.11
N PRO A 76 -16.56 -4.53 -12.35
CA PRO A 76 -15.89 -4.94 -11.12
C PRO A 76 -16.87 -5.25 -9.99
N ALA A 77 -16.49 -6.14 -9.08
CA ALA A 77 -17.21 -6.40 -7.83
C ALA A 77 -17.11 -5.22 -6.85
N ALA A 78 -15.97 -4.52 -6.90
CA ALA A 78 -15.71 -3.33 -6.12
C ALA A 78 -14.69 -2.45 -6.83
N LEU A 79 -14.83 -1.14 -6.65
CA LEU A 79 -13.99 -0.12 -7.25
C LEU A 79 -13.51 0.86 -6.18
N ILE A 80 -12.19 0.94 -6.00
CA ILE A 80 -11.54 1.77 -5.00
C ILE A 80 -10.62 2.75 -5.71
N ARG A 81 -10.71 4.04 -5.34
CA ARG A 81 -9.79 5.07 -5.80
C ARG A 81 -9.02 5.64 -4.65
N CYS A 82 -7.70 5.64 -4.80
CA CYS A 82 -6.77 6.21 -3.85
C CYS A 82 -5.90 7.27 -4.53
N VAL A 83 -5.66 8.37 -3.83
CA VAL A 83 -4.71 9.41 -4.25
C VAL A 83 -3.70 9.62 -3.13
N ASN A 84 -2.41 9.53 -3.44
CA ASN A 84 -1.31 9.71 -2.49
C ASN A 84 -1.44 8.86 -1.21
N GLY A 85 -2.01 7.66 -1.34
CA GLY A 85 -2.21 6.71 -0.22
C GLY A 85 -3.47 6.96 0.61
N ARG A 86 -4.36 7.88 0.23
CA ARG A 86 -5.67 8.09 0.84
C ARG A 86 -6.79 7.55 -0.03
N VAL A 87 -7.78 6.90 0.57
CA VAL A 87 -9.01 6.46 -0.10
C VAL A 87 -9.91 7.66 -0.38
N MET A 88 -10.21 7.90 -1.65
CA MET A 88 -11.05 9.00 -2.13
C MET A 88 -12.46 8.53 -2.50
N PHE A 89 -12.59 7.25 -2.89
CA PHE A 89 -13.85 6.65 -3.33
C PHE A 89 -13.81 5.15 -3.11
N VAL A 90 -14.94 4.59 -2.67
CA VAL A 90 -15.17 3.15 -2.54
C VAL A 90 -16.59 2.87 -3.02
N GLU A 91 -16.71 1.95 -3.97
CA GLU A 91 -17.97 1.35 -4.38
C GLU A 91 -17.83 -0.16 -4.29
N VAL A 92 -18.80 -0.82 -3.66
CA VAL A 92 -18.81 -2.27 -3.45
C VAL A 92 -20.22 -2.76 -3.74
N ASP A 93 -20.35 -3.92 -4.39
CA ASP A 93 -21.64 -4.58 -4.55
C ASP A 93 -22.29 -4.85 -3.18
N GLU A 94 -23.52 -4.38 -3.00
CA GLU A 94 -24.28 -4.53 -1.75
C GLU A 94 -24.43 -6.00 -1.33
N ALA A 95 -24.55 -6.92 -2.30
CA ALA A 95 -24.63 -8.34 -2.01
C ALA A 95 -23.34 -8.93 -1.40
N LEU A 96 -22.18 -8.31 -1.66
CA LEU A 96 -20.91 -8.71 -1.02
C LEU A 96 -20.81 -8.14 0.39
N VAL A 97 -21.27 -6.91 0.59
CA VAL A 97 -21.37 -6.29 1.91
C VAL A 97 -22.27 -7.13 2.83
N ASP A 98 -23.43 -7.59 2.33
CA ASP A 98 -24.34 -8.48 3.05
C ASP A 98 -23.73 -9.85 3.40
N GLN A 99 -22.72 -10.29 2.63
CA GLN A 99 -21.94 -11.50 2.90
C GLN A 99 -20.76 -11.24 3.86
N GLY A 100 -20.57 -10.01 4.31
CA GLY A 100 -19.53 -9.62 5.26
C GLY A 100 -18.19 -9.24 4.62
N VAL A 101 -18.14 -9.01 3.32
CA VAL A 101 -16.93 -8.45 2.67
C VAL A 101 -16.71 -7.04 3.18
N HIS A 102 -15.49 -6.75 3.63
CA HIS A 102 -15.10 -5.41 4.05
C HIS A 102 -14.04 -4.83 3.10
N ILE A 103 -14.31 -3.63 2.58
CA ILE A 103 -13.37 -2.86 1.77
C ILE A 103 -13.40 -1.41 2.25
N GLY A 104 -12.28 -0.92 2.76
CA GLY A 104 -12.22 0.44 3.29
C GLY A 104 -10.96 0.73 4.11
N PRO A 105 -10.92 1.90 4.78
CA PRO A 105 -9.81 2.24 5.66
C PRO A 105 -9.64 1.19 6.76
N LEU A 106 -8.47 0.56 6.83
CA LEU A 106 -8.13 -0.50 7.78
C LEU A 106 -8.34 -0.07 9.24
N ALA A 107 -8.19 1.22 9.53
CA ALA A 107 -8.41 1.77 10.87
C ALA A 107 -9.88 1.73 11.34
N GLU A 108 -10.82 1.47 10.44
CA GLU A 108 -12.26 1.32 10.73
C GLU A 108 -12.63 -0.14 11.00
N ASP A 109 -11.73 -1.09 10.73
CA ASP A 109 -11.88 -2.50 11.08
C ASP A 109 -11.51 -2.74 12.55
N GLU A 110 -12.31 -3.55 13.24
CA GLU A 110 -12.11 -3.85 14.66
C GLU A 110 -10.78 -4.57 14.95
N ASN A 111 -10.24 -5.29 13.96
CA ASN A 111 -8.98 -6.02 14.04
C ASN A 111 -7.85 -5.31 13.26
N GLY A 112 -8.05 -4.04 12.85
CA GLY A 112 -7.11 -3.32 11.99
C GLY A 112 -5.68 -3.31 12.54
N GLU A 113 -5.51 -3.02 13.84
CA GLU A 113 -4.19 -3.00 14.49
C GLU A 113 -3.46 -4.35 14.37
N ALA A 114 -4.18 -5.46 14.54
CA ALA A 114 -3.61 -6.81 14.46
C ALA A 114 -3.34 -7.26 13.01
N ARG A 115 -4.04 -6.68 12.03
CA ARG A 115 -3.93 -7.03 10.61
C ARG A 115 -2.74 -6.34 9.93
N LEU A 116 -2.44 -5.11 10.33
CA LEU A 116 -1.40 -4.30 9.69
C LEU A 116 0.01 -4.77 10.04
N GLY A 117 0.79 -5.14 9.03
CA GLY A 117 2.11 -5.74 9.23
C GLY A 117 2.08 -7.20 9.65
N SER A 118 0.92 -7.86 9.64
CA SER A 118 0.79 -9.24 10.13
C SER A 118 1.47 -10.29 9.24
N VAL A 119 1.83 -9.90 8.01
CA VAL A 119 2.56 -10.72 7.04
C VAL A 119 4.07 -10.44 7.07
N ALA A 120 4.51 -9.34 7.71
CA ALA A 120 5.92 -8.97 7.77
C ALA A 120 6.64 -9.73 8.90
N ASP A 121 7.65 -10.53 8.57
CA ASP A 121 8.39 -11.39 9.51
C ASP A 121 9.52 -10.66 10.29
N ASP A 122 9.32 -9.38 10.65
CA ASP A 122 10.28 -8.55 11.42
C ASP A 122 11.63 -8.24 10.73
N ALA A 123 11.62 -7.26 9.83
CA ALA A 123 12.59 -6.16 9.67
C ALA A 123 12.24 -5.43 8.37
N GLY A 124 11.49 -4.34 8.47
CA GLY A 124 11.26 -3.48 7.32
C GLY A 124 12.59 -2.94 6.79
N ASP A 125 12.80 -3.02 5.47
CA ASP A 125 13.85 -2.26 4.79
C ASP A 125 13.61 -0.74 4.91
N TYR A 126 14.56 0.05 4.41
CA TYR A 126 14.50 1.51 4.43
C TYR A 126 13.18 2.10 3.89
N PHE A 127 12.61 1.51 2.82
CA PHE A 127 11.44 2.04 2.12
C PHE A 127 10.11 1.56 2.71
N THR A 128 10.08 0.34 3.25
CA THR A 128 8.95 -0.18 4.02
C THR A 128 8.84 0.52 5.38
N LEU A 129 9.96 0.87 6.04
CA LEU A 129 9.94 1.75 7.22
C LEU A 129 9.42 3.15 6.89
N LEU A 130 9.81 3.70 5.73
CA LEU A 130 9.30 4.98 5.26
C LEU A 130 7.79 4.92 4.99
N ASN A 131 7.29 3.82 4.39
CA ASN A 131 5.86 3.58 4.25
C ASN A 131 5.17 3.46 5.61
N ASP A 132 5.70 2.64 6.53
CA ASP A 132 5.13 2.46 7.87
C ASP A 132 5.11 3.77 8.69
N ALA A 133 6.03 4.70 8.42
CA ALA A 133 6.10 6.00 9.06
C ALA A 133 5.10 7.02 8.50
N PHE A 134 4.85 6.99 7.18
CA PHE A 134 4.10 8.04 6.47
C PHE A 134 2.86 7.55 5.73
N MET A 135 2.48 6.28 5.86
CA MET A 135 1.16 5.80 5.45
C MET A 135 0.09 6.58 6.21
N ASP A 136 -0.92 7.08 5.51
CA ASP A 136 -1.96 7.87 6.14
C ASP A 136 -3.13 6.99 6.58
N ARG A 137 -3.80 6.38 5.60
CA ARG A 137 -4.99 5.54 5.79
C ARG A 137 -4.81 4.25 4.99
N PRO A 138 -4.23 3.19 5.58
CA PRO A 138 -4.10 1.90 4.90
C PRO A 138 -5.45 1.38 4.43
N LEU A 139 -5.49 0.77 3.24
CA LEU A 139 -6.67 0.15 2.66
C LEU A 139 -6.68 -1.34 3.03
N LEU A 140 -7.84 -1.83 3.48
CA LEU A 140 -8.10 -3.23 3.75
C LEU A 140 -9.11 -3.77 2.74
N ILE A 141 -8.83 -4.95 2.20
CA ILE A 141 -9.78 -5.83 1.51
C ILE A 141 -9.83 -7.12 2.34
N ASP A 142 -10.95 -7.39 3.02
CA ASP A 142 -11.15 -8.59 3.83
C ASP A 142 -12.28 -9.44 3.24
N ILE A 143 -11.93 -10.63 2.75
CA ILE A 143 -12.87 -11.60 2.21
C ILE A 143 -13.15 -12.66 3.27
N PRO A 144 -14.37 -12.73 3.83
CA PRO A 144 -14.67 -13.64 4.92
C PRO A 144 -14.77 -15.08 4.45
N ARG A 145 -14.73 -16.00 5.43
CA ARG A 145 -14.68 -17.45 5.23
C ARG A 145 -15.76 -17.92 4.25
N GLY A 146 -15.33 -18.69 3.24
CA GLY A 146 -16.23 -19.33 2.28
C GLY A 146 -16.89 -18.40 1.25
N VAL A 147 -16.64 -17.09 1.29
CA VAL A 147 -17.16 -16.16 0.27
C VAL A 147 -16.31 -16.24 -0.99
N VAL A 148 -16.99 -16.28 -2.13
CA VAL A 148 -16.38 -16.25 -3.46
C VAL A 148 -16.79 -14.95 -4.15
N VAL A 149 -15.82 -14.08 -4.40
CA VAL A 149 -15.98 -12.90 -5.25
C VAL A 149 -15.62 -13.33 -6.67
N ASP A 150 -16.62 -13.40 -7.56
CA ASP A 150 -16.51 -13.94 -8.92
C ASP A 150 -16.13 -12.91 -9.98
N ARG A 151 -16.00 -11.64 -9.58
CA ARG A 151 -15.57 -10.50 -10.41
C ARG A 151 -14.39 -9.78 -9.73
N PRO A 152 -13.54 -9.09 -10.48
CA PRO A 152 -12.36 -8.45 -9.90
C PRO A 152 -12.72 -7.31 -8.95
N ILE A 153 -11.94 -7.18 -7.88
CA ILE A 153 -11.86 -5.99 -7.04
C ILE A 153 -10.75 -5.11 -7.60
N VAL A 154 -11.06 -3.85 -7.88
CA VAL A 154 -10.15 -2.94 -8.59
C VAL A 154 -9.73 -1.83 -7.65
N VAL A 155 -8.43 -1.74 -7.40
CA VAL A 155 -7.81 -0.68 -6.61
C VAL A 155 -6.97 0.19 -7.53
N THR A 156 -7.19 1.49 -7.49
CA THR A 156 -6.35 2.47 -8.19
C THR A 156 -5.59 3.31 -7.18
N HIS A 157 -4.28 3.37 -7.30
CA HIS A 157 -3.39 4.27 -6.58
C HIS A 157 -2.81 5.28 -7.57
N HIS A 158 -3.18 6.55 -7.40
CA HIS A 158 -2.61 7.64 -8.18
C HIS A 158 -1.71 8.50 -7.31
N ALA A 159 -0.47 8.74 -7.74
CA ALA A 159 0.44 9.66 -7.08
C ALA A 159 0.53 10.98 -7.85
N ALA A 160 0.34 12.10 -7.16
CA ALA A 160 0.26 13.43 -7.76
C ALA A 160 0.94 14.50 -6.89
N GLY A 161 1.37 15.59 -7.54
CA GLY A 161 1.99 16.74 -6.92
C GLY A 161 3.52 16.70 -7.05
N ALA A 162 4.09 17.71 -7.70
CA ALA A 162 5.53 17.85 -7.90
C ALA A 162 6.30 17.88 -6.56
N GLY A 163 7.31 17.02 -6.44
CA GLY A 163 8.06 16.82 -5.19
C GLY A 163 7.27 16.03 -4.13
N GLY A 164 6.14 15.43 -4.49
CA GLY A 164 5.32 14.64 -3.59
C GLY A 164 5.86 13.24 -3.35
N ALA A 165 5.70 12.74 -2.12
CA ALA A 165 5.91 11.36 -1.75
C ALA A 165 4.59 10.70 -1.32
N ALA A 166 4.28 9.56 -1.92
CA ALA A 166 3.09 8.76 -1.64
C ALA A 166 3.46 7.42 -0.98
N PHE A 167 2.68 7.05 0.04
CA PHE A 167 2.89 5.82 0.82
C PHE A 167 1.63 4.93 0.83
N PRO A 168 1.20 4.38 -0.33
CA PRO A 168 0.09 3.44 -0.36
C PRO A 168 0.37 2.21 0.50
N ARG A 169 -0.59 1.81 1.33
CA ARG A 169 -0.57 0.56 2.08
C ARG A 169 -1.85 -0.21 1.80
N LEU A 170 -1.72 -1.39 1.20
CA LEU A 170 -2.83 -2.28 0.88
C LEU A 170 -2.66 -3.59 1.65
N VAL A 171 -3.69 -3.99 2.40
CA VAL A 171 -3.77 -5.28 3.08
C VAL A 171 -4.93 -6.05 2.46
N VAL A 172 -4.62 -7.22 1.89
CA VAL A 172 -5.62 -8.14 1.33
C VAL A 172 -5.63 -9.39 2.18
N ARG A 173 -6.75 -9.65 2.85
CA ARG A 173 -7.00 -10.88 3.58
C ARG A 173 -8.03 -11.73 2.86
N VAL A 174 -7.70 -12.98 2.63
CA VAL A 174 -8.61 -14.00 2.10
C VAL A 174 -8.72 -15.10 3.13
N ALA A 175 -9.84 -15.16 3.83
CA ALA A 175 -10.06 -16.11 4.90
C ALA A 175 -10.22 -17.55 4.39
N GLU A 176 -10.33 -18.50 5.33
CA GLU A 176 -10.40 -19.92 5.00
C GLU A 176 -11.48 -20.25 3.95
N ASN A 177 -11.13 -21.03 2.93
CA ASN A 177 -12.00 -21.41 1.81
C ASN A 177 -12.61 -20.24 1.01
N ALA A 178 -12.13 -19.01 1.18
CA ALA A 178 -12.60 -17.84 0.44
C ALA A 178 -11.84 -17.64 -0.88
N GLN A 179 -12.38 -16.81 -1.77
CA GLN A 179 -11.75 -16.50 -3.05
C GLN A 179 -12.03 -15.06 -3.49
N ALA A 180 -10.99 -14.40 -4.04
CA ALA A 180 -11.12 -13.14 -4.75
C ALA A 180 -9.99 -12.93 -5.77
N ASP A 181 -10.23 -12.05 -6.72
CA ASP A 181 -9.23 -11.51 -7.63
C ASP A 181 -9.09 -9.99 -7.40
N VAL A 182 -7.85 -9.52 -7.22
CA VAL A 182 -7.54 -8.10 -6.98
C VAL A 182 -6.67 -7.57 -8.11
N MET A 183 -7.12 -6.49 -8.74
CA MET A 183 -6.35 -5.72 -9.70
C MET A 183 -5.86 -4.44 -9.03
N ASP A 184 -4.55 -4.32 -8.83
CA ASP A 184 -3.89 -3.21 -8.15
C ASP A 184 -3.13 -2.33 -9.15
N LEU A 185 -3.71 -1.19 -9.51
CA LEU A 185 -3.17 -0.28 -10.52
C LEU A 185 -2.48 0.91 -9.88
N HIS A 186 -1.22 1.12 -10.24
CA HIS A 186 -0.41 2.23 -9.77
C HIS A 186 -0.10 3.18 -10.93
N THR A 187 -0.44 4.45 -10.77
CA THR A 187 -0.20 5.53 -11.74
C THR A 187 0.40 6.75 -11.05
N SER A 188 1.05 7.61 -11.80
CA SER A 188 1.46 8.93 -11.31
C SER A 188 1.39 9.99 -12.39
N GLU A 189 1.43 11.26 -11.98
CA GLU A 189 1.53 12.39 -12.90
C GLU A 189 2.78 12.27 -13.79
N ALA A 190 2.59 12.43 -15.10
CA ALA A 190 3.58 12.03 -16.09
C ALA A 190 4.89 12.84 -16.03
N ASP A 191 4.78 14.13 -15.72
CA ASP A 191 5.87 15.11 -15.80
C ASP A 191 6.43 15.55 -14.45
N ASP A 192 5.84 15.09 -13.35
CA ASP A 192 6.20 15.47 -11.98
C ASP A 192 7.28 14.54 -11.39
N ASP A 193 8.22 15.13 -10.65
CA ASP A 193 9.16 14.37 -9.82
C ASP A 193 8.42 13.84 -8.58
N ILE A 194 8.15 12.53 -8.54
CA ILE A 194 7.33 11.89 -7.50
C ILE A 194 8.08 10.70 -6.90
N LEU A 195 7.91 10.49 -5.60
CA LEU A 195 8.31 9.26 -4.90
C LEU A 195 7.07 8.44 -4.55
N VAL A 196 7.06 7.15 -4.87
CA VAL A 196 6.02 6.22 -4.43
C VAL A 196 6.65 5.02 -3.76
N CYS A 197 6.30 4.77 -2.50
CA CYS A 197 6.76 3.61 -1.75
C CYS A 197 5.57 2.74 -1.35
N PRO A 198 4.97 1.95 -2.28
CA PRO A 198 3.81 1.13 -1.96
C PRO A 198 4.21 -0.14 -1.21
N VAL A 199 3.43 -0.50 -0.20
CA VAL A 199 3.56 -1.80 0.47
C VAL A 199 2.23 -2.54 0.38
N VAL A 200 2.30 -3.80 -0.04
CA VAL A 200 1.16 -4.69 -0.18
C VAL A 200 1.38 -5.93 0.69
N GLU A 201 0.37 -6.28 1.48
CA GLU A 201 0.34 -7.47 2.31
C GLU A 201 -0.78 -8.39 1.83
N LEU A 202 -0.42 -9.61 1.42
CA LEU A 202 -1.35 -10.63 0.96
C LEU A 202 -1.38 -11.75 2.00
N ASP A 203 -2.47 -11.86 2.74
CA ASP A 203 -2.66 -12.87 3.78
C ASP A 203 -3.77 -13.85 3.38
N VAL A 204 -3.39 -15.05 2.97
CA VAL A 204 -4.32 -16.07 2.48
C VAL A 204 -4.34 -17.24 3.44
N GLU A 205 -5.46 -17.39 4.15
CA GLU A 205 -5.71 -18.48 5.09
C GLU A 205 -5.96 -19.81 4.38
N ALA A 206 -6.10 -20.89 5.15
CA ALA A 206 -6.11 -22.25 4.63
C ALA A 206 -7.17 -22.46 3.55
N ALA A 207 -6.78 -23.12 2.45
CA ALA A 207 -7.61 -23.33 1.26
C ALA A 207 -8.20 -22.06 0.60
N GLY A 208 -7.72 -20.86 0.97
CA GLY A 208 -8.05 -19.60 0.32
C GLY A 208 -7.39 -19.46 -1.06
N ARG A 209 -8.01 -18.67 -1.95
CA ARG A 209 -7.53 -18.45 -3.32
C ARG A 209 -7.51 -16.97 -3.65
N LEU A 210 -6.33 -16.45 -3.98
CA LEU A 210 -6.16 -15.06 -4.35
C LEU A 210 -5.49 -14.96 -5.73
N GLY A 211 -6.15 -14.32 -6.67
CA GLY A 211 -5.50 -13.72 -7.84
C GLY A 211 -5.09 -12.28 -7.53
N TYR A 212 -3.85 -11.92 -7.81
CA TYR A 212 -3.33 -10.57 -7.59
C TYR A 212 -2.57 -10.10 -8.82
N LEU A 213 -3.09 -9.07 -9.49
CA LEU A 213 -2.46 -8.46 -10.66
C LEU A 213 -2.01 -7.05 -10.31
N LYS A 214 -0.70 -6.78 -10.40
CA LYS A 214 -0.17 -5.43 -10.20
C LYS A 214 0.17 -4.78 -11.54
N VAL A 215 -0.47 -3.67 -11.85
CA VAL A 215 -0.18 -2.86 -13.04
C VAL A 215 0.53 -1.57 -12.60
N GLN A 216 1.62 -1.22 -13.26
CA GLN A 216 2.41 -0.02 -12.96
C GLN A 216 2.58 0.83 -14.22
N GLU A 217 1.95 1.99 -14.22
CA GLU A 217 2.01 2.98 -15.31
C GLU A 217 2.45 4.32 -14.71
N GLN A 218 3.68 4.34 -14.19
CA GLN A 218 4.26 5.52 -13.55
C GLN A 218 4.76 6.53 -14.59
N GLY A 219 4.68 7.82 -14.23
CA GLY A 219 5.32 8.91 -14.95
C GLY A 219 6.84 8.75 -15.04
N ALA A 220 7.44 9.34 -16.07
CA ALA A 220 8.83 9.09 -16.44
C ALA A 220 9.87 9.54 -15.38
N LYS A 221 9.47 10.43 -14.47
CA LYS A 221 10.31 10.95 -13.39
C LYS A 221 9.98 10.35 -12.01
N THR A 222 9.08 9.37 -11.95
CA THR A 222 8.67 8.76 -10.69
C THR A 222 9.69 7.73 -10.23
N TRP A 223 10.14 7.87 -8.98
CA TRP A 223 10.84 6.81 -8.26
C TRP A 223 9.82 5.92 -7.57
N GLN A 224 9.92 4.61 -7.79
CA GLN A 224 9.09 3.65 -7.08
C GLN A 224 9.93 2.59 -6.36
N PHE A 225 9.69 2.42 -5.06
CA PHE A 225 10.26 1.35 -4.24
C PHE A 225 9.11 0.56 -3.61
N GLY A 226 8.70 -0.52 -4.27
CA GLY A 226 7.51 -1.28 -3.88
C GLY A 226 7.84 -2.63 -3.26
N SER A 227 7.10 -2.98 -2.20
CA SER A 227 7.20 -4.29 -1.55
C SER A 227 5.86 -5.01 -1.60
N VAL A 228 5.90 -6.31 -1.94
CA VAL A 228 4.75 -7.21 -1.86
C VAL A 228 5.15 -8.36 -0.94
N LEU A 229 4.44 -8.47 0.18
CA LEU A 229 4.63 -9.48 1.20
C LEU A 229 3.46 -10.45 1.10
N ALA A 230 3.72 -11.75 1.13
CA ALA A 230 2.69 -12.76 0.97
C ALA A 230 2.86 -13.90 1.98
N ARG A 231 1.79 -14.21 2.70
CA ARG A 231 1.63 -15.41 3.52
C ARG A 231 0.52 -16.27 2.92
N ALA A 232 0.84 -17.54 2.68
CA ALA A 232 -0.10 -18.54 2.21
C ALA A 232 -0.09 -19.71 3.20
N GLU A 233 -1.23 -19.96 3.82
CA GLU A 233 -1.43 -21.08 4.73
C GLU A 233 -1.61 -22.41 3.99
N ARG A 234 -1.83 -23.50 4.73
CA ARG A 234 -2.00 -24.84 4.14
C ARG A 234 -3.10 -24.85 3.07
N ASP A 235 -2.78 -25.43 1.91
CA ASP A 235 -3.67 -25.56 0.74
C ASP A 235 -4.12 -24.23 0.12
N ALA A 236 -3.57 -23.09 0.56
CA ALA A 236 -3.83 -21.79 -0.03
C ALA A 236 -3.12 -21.63 -1.38
N THR A 237 -3.66 -20.78 -2.26
CA THR A 237 -3.04 -20.42 -3.54
C THR A 237 -3.03 -18.91 -3.74
N ILE A 238 -1.85 -18.36 -4.06
CA ILE A 238 -1.67 -17.00 -4.53
C ILE A 238 -1.14 -17.07 -5.97
N SER A 239 -1.89 -16.51 -6.91
CA SER A 239 -1.44 -16.31 -8.29
C SER A 239 -1.15 -14.83 -8.49
N ALA A 240 0.14 -14.47 -8.54
CA ALA A 240 0.58 -13.09 -8.71
C ALA A 240 1.17 -12.84 -10.11
N ALA A 241 0.78 -11.75 -10.76
CA ALA A 241 1.25 -11.34 -12.09
C ALA A 241 1.56 -9.84 -12.16
#